data_AF-A0A2E6AWG9-F1
#
_entry.id   AF-A0A2E6AWG9-F1
#
_cell.length_a   1.000
_cell.length_b   1.000
_cell.length_c   1.000
_cell.angle_alpha   90.00
_cell.angle_beta   90.00
_cell.angle_gamma   90.00
#
_symmetry.space_group_name_H-M   'P 1'
#
loop_
_entity.id
_entity.type
_entity.pdbx_description
1 polymer ?
#
loop_
_entity_poly.entity_id
_entity_poly.type
_entity_poly.pdbx_seq_one_letter_code
_entity_poly.pdbx_strand_id
1 'polypeptide(L)'
;MLNNNEYKDLINTTDCINALCEQKPMMVINTQCGTGRYRFKKVGYKDGSLLMEFSLIHDAKFKDTDKIYDKIGDNCYLTVDQFLYAYKNHISA
;
A
#
# COMPACT_ATOMS: atom_id res chain seq x y z
N MET A 1 -7.64 -16.68 -18.67
CA MET A 1 -7.57 -17.52 -17.46
C MET A 1 -6.10 -17.83 -17.22
N LEU A 2 -5.59 -17.66 -16.00
CA LEU A 2 -4.18 -17.94 -15.67
C LEU A 2 -3.92 -19.45 -15.72
N ASN A 3 -2.69 -19.84 -16.04
CA ASN A 3 -2.23 -21.23 -15.96
C ASN A 3 -1.68 -21.58 -14.57
N ASN A 4 -1.43 -22.87 -14.30
CA ASN A 4 -1.01 -23.34 -12.97
C ASN A 4 0.32 -22.76 -12.48
N ASN A 5 1.25 -22.40 -13.38
CA ASN A 5 2.53 -21.80 -12.98
C ASN A 5 2.33 -20.33 -12.64
N GLU A 6 1.58 -19.60 -13.47
CA GLU A 6 1.20 -18.21 -13.19
C GLU A 6 0.47 -18.09 -11.86
N TYR A 7 -0.43 -19.02 -11.53
CA TYR A 7 -1.10 -19.07 -10.22
C TYR A 7 -0.13 -19.30 -9.04
N LYS A 8 0.90 -20.15 -9.21
CA LYS A 8 1.89 -20.40 -8.14
C LYS A 8 2.78 -19.19 -7.91
N ASP A 9 3.27 -18.57 -8.99
CA ASP A 9 4.08 -17.35 -8.92
C ASP A 9 3.29 -16.22 -8.27
N LEU A 10 1.99 -16.16 -8.54
CA LEU A 10 1.06 -15.25 -7.91
C LEU A 10 0.98 -15.45 -6.39
N ILE A 11 0.72 -16.68 -5.95
CA ILE A 11 0.62 -17.04 -4.52
C ILE A 11 1.91 -16.64 -3.82
N ASN A 12 3.06 -17.04 -4.37
CA ASN A 12 4.37 -16.70 -3.83
C ASN A 12 4.57 -15.18 -3.71
N THR A 13 4.16 -14.41 -4.72
CA THR A 13 4.25 -12.94 -4.71
C THR A 13 3.41 -12.33 -3.59
N THR A 14 2.14 -12.74 -3.46
CA THR A 14 1.27 -12.26 -2.38
C THR A 14 1.77 -12.64 -0.99
N ASP A 15 2.30 -13.85 -0.82
CA ASP A 15 2.85 -14.30 0.47
C ASP A 15 4.10 -13.50 0.85
N CYS A 16 4.99 -13.24 -0.10
CA CYS A 16 6.15 -12.37 0.13
C CYS A 16 5.74 -10.94 0.53
N ILE A 17 4.76 -10.36 -0.16
CA ILE A 17 4.25 -9.01 0.14
C ILE A 17 3.63 -8.98 1.54
N ASN A 18 2.80 -9.97 1.88
CA ASN A 18 2.18 -10.08 3.20
C ASN A 18 3.25 -10.17 4.30
N ALA A 19 4.22 -11.07 4.16
CA ALA A 19 5.29 -11.23 5.14
C ALA A 19 6.11 -9.94 5.35
N LEU A 20 6.41 -9.23 4.26
CA LEU A 20 7.13 -7.95 4.34
C LEU A 20 6.29 -6.87 5.06
N CYS A 21 4.99 -6.81 4.76
CA CYS A 21 4.09 -5.85 5.37
C CYS A 21 3.72 -6.20 6.82
N GLU A 22 3.78 -7.47 7.22
CA GLU A 22 3.67 -7.87 8.64
C GLU A 22 4.84 -7.34 9.47
N GLN A 23 6.06 -7.36 8.91
CA GLN A 23 7.25 -6.85 9.59
C GLN A 23 7.27 -5.31 9.66
N LYS A 24 6.87 -4.64 8.58
CA LYS A 24 6.82 -3.18 8.51
C LYS A 24 5.48 -2.70 7.94
N PRO A 25 4.42 -2.70 8.77
CA PRO A 25 3.06 -2.39 8.30
C PRO A 25 2.83 -0.90 8.07
N MET A 26 3.73 -0.04 8.55
CA MET A 26 3.59 1.40 8.47
C MET A 26 4.36 1.97 7.29
N MET A 27 3.69 2.82 6.52
CA MET A 27 4.27 3.56 5.40
C MET A 27 3.87 5.03 5.49
N VAL A 28 4.77 5.92 5.10
CA VAL A 28 4.43 7.31 4.80
C VAL A 28 4.16 7.36 3.30
N ILE A 29 3.13 8.07 2.86
CA ILE A 29 2.80 8.19 1.43
C ILE A 29 2.59 9.67 1.11
N ASN A 30 3.30 10.15 0.10
CA ASN A 30 3.08 11.47 -0.48
C ASN A 30 1.96 11.37 -1.52
N THR A 31 0.82 11.99 -1.22
CA THR A 31 -0.32 12.09 -2.13
C THR A 31 -0.35 13.46 -2.79
N GLN A 32 -1.16 13.62 -3.83
CA GLN A 32 -1.44 14.94 -4.42
C GLN A 32 -2.07 15.95 -3.42
N CYS A 33 -2.60 15.47 -2.30
CA CYS A 33 -3.26 16.29 -1.28
C CYS A 33 -2.36 16.64 -0.10
N GLY A 34 -1.19 16.01 0.02
CA GLY A 34 -0.27 16.15 1.15
C GLY A 34 0.36 14.81 1.55
N THR A 35 1.10 14.80 2.65
CA THR A 35 1.79 13.60 3.16
C THR A 35 1.03 12.98 4.32
N GLY A 36 0.69 11.69 4.19
CA GLY A 36 -0.05 10.94 5.21
C GLY A 36 0.71 9.72 5.71
N ARG A 37 0.35 9.24 6.90
CA ARG A 37 0.82 7.97 7.44
C ARG A 37 -0.25 6.91 7.25
N TYR A 38 0.14 5.75 6.76
CA TYR A 38 -0.75 4.67 6.40
C TYR A 38 -0.30 3.35 7.00
N ARG A 39 -1.26 2.46 7.26
CA ARG A 39 -1.03 1.09 7.70
C ARG A 39 -1.51 0.12 6.63
N PHE A 40 -0.68 -0.84 6.25
CA PHE A 40 -1.05 -1.95 5.37
C PHE A 40 -2.22 -2.73 5.97
N LYS A 41 -3.21 -3.06 5.13
CA LYS A 41 -4.38 -3.84 5.51
C LYS A 41 -4.35 -5.23 4.88
N LYS A 42 -4.26 -5.28 3.55
CA LYS A 42 -4.27 -6.52 2.78
C LYS A 42 -3.77 -6.29 1.36
N VAL A 43 -3.41 -7.38 0.71
CA VAL A 43 -3.21 -7.46 -0.74
C VAL A 43 -4.37 -8.25 -1.35
N GLY A 44 -4.85 -7.85 -2.52
CA GLY A 44 -5.97 -8.51 -3.18
C GLY A 44 -6.18 -8.07 -4.63
N TYR A 45 -7.11 -8.72 -5.32
CA TYR A 45 -7.41 -8.43 -6.72
C TYR A 45 -8.62 -7.52 -6.87
N LYS A 46 -8.50 -6.55 -7.78
CA LYS A 46 -9.62 -5.76 -8.29
C LYS A 46 -9.45 -5.60 -9.80
N ASP A 47 -10.50 -5.95 -10.55
CA ASP A 47 -10.53 -5.82 -12.02
C ASP A 47 -9.31 -6.44 -12.72
N GLY A 48 -8.87 -7.62 -12.23
CA GLY A 48 -7.71 -8.34 -12.76
C GLY A 48 -6.34 -7.81 -12.33
N SER A 49 -6.29 -6.72 -11.57
CA SER A 49 -5.05 -6.12 -11.09
C SER A 49 -4.82 -6.41 -9.61
N LEU A 50 -3.57 -6.74 -9.25
CA LEU A 50 -3.15 -6.91 -7.86
C LEU A 50 -2.95 -5.53 -7.22
N LEU A 51 -3.69 -5.29 -6.14
CA LEU A 51 -3.66 -4.04 -5.38
C LEU A 51 -3.38 -4.30 -3.92
N MET A 52 -2.69 -3.35 -3.30
CA MET A 52 -2.39 -3.30 -1.88
C MET A 52 -3.25 -2.21 -1.24
N GLU A 53 -4.03 -2.59 -0.24
CA GLU A 53 -4.90 -1.69 0.51
C GLU A 53 -4.18 -1.19 1.76
N PHE A 54 -4.26 0.13 1.97
CA PHE A 54 -3.67 0.83 3.10
C PHE A 54 -4.71 1.73 3.76
N SER A 55 -4.82 1.68 5.09
CA SER A 55 -5.67 2.59 5.85
C SER A 55 -4.88 3.80 6.35
N LEU A 56 -5.39 5.00 6.11
CA LEU A 56 -4.88 6.25 6.69
C LEU A 56 -4.92 6.16 8.21
N ILE A 57 -3.84 6.61 8.85
CA ILE A 57 -3.75 6.73 10.30
C ILE A 57 -3.90 8.19 10.65
N HIS A 58 -4.89 8.49 11.50
CA HIS A 58 -5.05 9.80 12.09
C HIS A 58 -3.98 10.00 13.18
N ASP A 59 -2.81 10.47 12.74
CA ASP A 59 -1.66 10.79 13.58
C ASP A 59 -1.50 12.31 13.60
N ALA A 60 -1.61 12.93 14.78
CA ALA A 60 -1.49 14.38 14.95
C ALA A 60 -0.15 14.96 14.46
N LYS A 61 0.87 14.11 14.25
CA LYS A 61 2.16 14.52 13.65
C LYS A 61 2.06 14.80 12.14
N PHE A 62 1.05 14.25 11.46
CA PHE A 62 0.82 14.43 10.02
C PHE A 62 -0.29 15.45 9.80
N LYS A 63 0.10 16.70 9.59
CA LYS A 63 -0.81 17.86 9.50
C LYS A 63 -1.79 17.80 8.31
N ASP A 64 -1.46 17.02 7.28
CA ASP A 64 -2.30 16.89 6.09
C ASP A 64 -3.37 15.80 6.21
N THR A 65 -3.42 15.06 7.33
CA THR A 65 -4.31 13.90 7.51
C THR A 65 -5.77 14.25 7.23
N ASP A 66 -6.29 15.32 7.83
CA ASP A 66 -7.71 15.68 7.68
C ASP A 66 -8.04 16.06 6.23
N LYS A 67 -7.15 16.81 5.58
CA LYS A 67 -7.29 17.18 4.16
C LYS A 67 -7.23 15.96 3.23
N ILE A 68 -6.40 14.98 3.55
CA ILE A 68 -6.31 13.71 2.81
C ILE A 68 -7.61 12.93 3.00
N TYR A 69 -8.08 12.79 4.24
CA TYR A 69 -9.32 12.11 4.58
C TYR A 69 -10.51 12.71 3.82
N ASP A 70 -10.67 14.03 3.85
CA ASP A 70 -11.78 14.72 3.20
C ASP A 70 -11.82 14.53 1.68
N LYS A 71 -10.67 14.28 1.04
CA LYS A 71 -10.55 14.19 -0.43
C LYS A 71 -10.43 12.77 -0.98
N ILE A 72 -9.78 11.88 -0.23
CA ILE A 72 -9.41 10.53 -0.67
C ILE A 72 -10.15 9.47 0.18
N GLY A 73 -10.50 9.81 1.42
CA GLY A 73 -11.09 8.91 2.39
C GLY A 73 -10.04 8.14 3.20
N ASP A 74 -10.51 7.12 3.91
CA ASP A 74 -9.70 6.32 4.84
C ASP A 74 -8.76 5.33 4.16
N ASN A 75 -9.00 4.96 2.91
CA ASN A 75 -8.27 3.88 2.27
C ASN A 75 -7.58 4.36 0.98
N CYS A 76 -6.32 3.99 0.84
CA CYS A 76 -5.52 4.18 -0.35
C CYS A 76 -5.17 2.81 -0.95
N TYR A 77 -5.18 2.73 -2.28
CA TYR A 77 -4.85 1.52 -3.03
C TYR A 77 -3.64 1.78 -3.90
N LEU A 78 -2.62 0.94 -3.77
CA LEU A 78 -1.40 1.00 -4.58
C LEU A 78 -1.27 -0.27 -5.42
N THR A 79 -0.76 -0.14 -6.64
CA THR A 79 -0.20 -1.29 -7.35
C THR A 79 1.09 -1.74 -6.67
N VAL A 80 1.55 -2.95 -6.95
CA VAL A 80 2.84 -3.46 -6.43
C VAL A 80 3.99 -2.51 -6.82
N ASP A 81 4.00 -2.00 -8.05
CA ASP A 81 5.05 -1.06 -8.51
C ASP A 81 5.03 0.26 -7.74
N GLN A 82 3.85 0.83 -7.50
CA GLN A 82 3.70 2.05 -6.70
C GLN A 82 4.15 1.83 -5.26
N PHE A 83 3.81 0.68 -4.68
CA PHE A 83 4.27 0.28 -3.35
C PHE A 83 5.80 0.15 -3.30
N LEU A 84 6.41 -0.58 -4.23
CA LEU A 84 7.86 -0.76 -4.27
C LEU A 84 8.60 0.57 -4.48
N TYR A 85 8.04 1.44 -5.33
CA TYR A 85 8.56 2.80 -5.53
C TYR A 85 8.50 3.61 -4.23
N ALA A 86 7.35 3.64 -3.55
CA ALA A 86 7.23 4.33 -2.27
C ALA A 86 8.18 3.74 -1.22
N TYR A 87 8.21 2.41 -1.08
CA TYR A 87 9.06 1.71 -0.13
C TYR A 87 10.54 2.03 -0.33
N LYS A 88 11.02 2.01 -1.58
CA LYS A 88 12.41 2.36 -1.92
C LYS A 88 12.73 3.82 -1.62
N ASN A 89 11.85 4.75 -1.97
CA ASN A 89 12.10 6.19 -1.79
C ASN A 89 11.86 6.70 -0.37
N HIS A 90 11.20 5.92 0.49
CA HIS A 90 11.15 6.16 1.95
C HIS A 90 12.37 5.58 2.69
N ILE A 91 13.21 4.79 2.02
CA ILE A 91 14.54 4.38 2.49
C ILE A 91 15.57 5.27 1.79
N SER A 92 15.72 6.50 2.27
CA SER A 92 16.80 7.40 1.87
C SER A 92 17.73 7.63 3.05
N ALA A 93 18.93 7.03 2.94
CA ALA A 93 20.19 7.16 3.69
C ALA A 93 20.13 7.13 5.23
#